data_AF-A0A2V8G086-F1
#
_entry.id   AF-A0A2V8G086-F1
#
_cell.length_a   1.000
_cell.length_b   1.000
_cell.length_c   1.000
_cell.angle_alpha   90.00
_cell.angle_beta   90.00
_cell.angle_gamma   90.00
#
_symmetry.space_group_name_H-M   'P 1'
#
loop_
_entity.id
_entity.type
_entity.pdbx_description
1 polymer ?
#
loop_
_entity_poly.entity_id
_entity_poly.type
_entity_poly.pdbx_seq_one_letter_code
_entity_poly.pdbx_strand_id
1 'polypeptide(L)'
;MKRTTIFVPEALERDLQLYAIREGRAAASIVREAVAEYIARRQPALRLPSFTGAFDSGRSDTAERHEELLFEHLSPHGDEPPATKKRSRAARSKPVRRHRRR
;
A
#
# COMPACT_ATOMS: atom_id res chain seq x y z
N MET A 1 15.14 -21.43 -5.04
CA MET A 1 13.76 -21.92 -4.77
C MET A 1 13.74 -22.70 -3.46
N LYS A 2 12.71 -22.53 -2.62
CA LYS A 2 12.47 -23.41 -1.46
C LYS A 2 11.49 -24.52 -1.87
N ARG A 3 11.71 -25.76 -1.43
CA ARG A 3 10.77 -26.88 -1.64
C ARG A 3 9.67 -26.78 -0.59
N THR A 4 8.41 -26.81 -1.05
CA THR A 4 7.24 -26.71 -0.19
C THR A 4 6.27 -27.82 -0.59
N THR A 5 5.80 -28.57 0.39
CA THR A 5 4.76 -29.59 0.20
C THR A 5 3.41 -28.95 0.51
N ILE A 6 2.45 -29.12 -0.39
CA ILE A 6 1.07 -28.66 -0.22
C ILE A 6 0.14 -29.86 -0.36
N PHE A 7 -0.96 -29.85 0.38
CA PHE A 7 -2.02 -30.84 0.22
C PHE A 7 -3.02 -30.31 -0.81
N VAL A 8 -3.36 -31.15 -1.79
CA VAL A 8 -4.37 -30.86 -2.81
C VAL A 8 -5.30 -32.07 -2.94
N PRO A 9 -6.58 -31.87 -3.32
CA PRO A 9 -7.47 -32.99 -3.64
C PRO A 9 -6.90 -33.83 -4.79
N GLU A 10 -7.07 -35.15 -4.74
CA GLU A 10 -6.55 -36.07 -5.78
C GLU A 10 -7.07 -35.73 -7.18
N ALA A 11 -8.35 -35.38 -7.30
CA ALA A 11 -8.94 -34.97 -8.57
C ALA A 11 -8.21 -33.76 -9.17
N LEU A 12 -7.87 -32.77 -8.34
CA LEU A 12 -7.15 -31.57 -8.78
C LEU A 12 -5.71 -31.89 -9.19
N GLU A 13 -5.05 -32.81 -8.48
CA GLU A 13 -3.72 -33.27 -8.87
C GLU A 13 -3.75 -33.95 -10.25
N ARG A 14 -4.73 -34.82 -10.50
CA ARG A 14 -4.90 -35.47 -11.80
C ARG A 14 -5.12 -34.46 -12.92
N ASP A 15 -6.03 -33.51 -12.71
CA ASP A 15 -6.32 -32.46 -13.69
C ASP A 15 -5.07 -31.62 -14.00
N LEU A 16 -4.29 -31.27 -12.96
CA LEU A 16 -3.03 -30.54 -13.11
C LEU A 16 -2.00 -31.34 -13.93
N GLN A 17 -1.87 -32.64 -13.70
CA GLN A 17 -0.94 -33.48 -14.46
C GLN A 17 -1.36 -33.61 -15.93
N LEU A 18 -2.65 -33.83 -16.18
CA LEU A 18 -3.19 -33.89 -17.55
C LEU A 18 -2.96 -32.57 -18.30
N TYR A 19 -3.20 -31.44 -17.62
CA TYR A 19 -2.93 -30.12 -18.17
C TYR A 19 -1.43 -29.91 -18.45
N ALA A 20 -0.56 -30.30 -17.51
CA ALA A 20 0.89 -30.20 -17.66
C ALA A 20 1.42 -31.00 -18.87
N ILE A 21 0.91 -32.22 -19.08
CA ILE A 21 1.25 -33.06 -20.23
C ILE A 21 0.79 -32.40 -21.53
N ARG A 22 -0.45 -31.89 -21.57
CA ARG A 22 -1.01 -31.24 -22.75
C ARG A 22 -0.22 -30.00 -23.17
N GLU A 23 0.22 -29.21 -22.19
CA GLU A 23 1.01 -27.98 -22.42
C GLU A 23 2.51 -28.25 -22.60
N GLY A 24 2.99 -29.48 -22.34
CA GLY A 24 4.42 -29.81 -22.36
C GLY A 24 5.23 -29.06 -21.30
N ARG A 25 4.61 -28.69 -20.16
CA ARG A 25 5.24 -27.91 -19.08
C ARG A 25 5.29 -28.72 -17.80
N ALA A 26 6.28 -28.46 -16.95
CA ALA A 26 6.35 -29.09 -15.64
C ALA A 26 5.21 -28.59 -14.73
N ALA A 27 4.50 -29.50 -14.06
CA ALA A 27 3.40 -29.16 -13.13
C ALA A 27 3.83 -28.13 -12.06
N ALA A 28 5.06 -28.26 -11.53
CA ALA A 28 5.60 -27.31 -10.58
C ALA A 28 5.75 -25.89 -11.15
N SER A 29 5.99 -25.74 -12.46
CA SER A 29 6.02 -24.42 -13.11
C SER A 29 4.65 -23.78 -13.13
N ILE A 30 3.63 -24.55 -13.50
CA ILE A 30 2.24 -24.10 -13.56
C ILE A 30 1.76 -23.68 -12.16
N VAL A 31 2.04 -24.49 -11.14
CA VAL A 31 1.67 -24.16 -9.75
C VAL A 31 2.33 -22.86 -9.29
N ARG A 32 3.61 -22.64 -9.59
CA ARG A 32 4.31 -21.40 -9.21
C ARG A 32 3.68 -20.18 -9.88
N GLU A 33 3.39 -20.27 -11.17
CA GLU A 33 2.75 -19.21 -11.95
C GLU A 33 1.37 -18.89 -11.40
N ALA A 34 0.52 -19.92 -11.21
CA ALA A 34 -0.82 -19.76 -10.67
C ALA A 34 -0.82 -19.12 -9.27
N VAL A 35 0.09 -19.54 -8.38
CA VAL A 35 0.22 -18.96 -7.04
C VAL A 35 0.70 -17.51 -7.10
N ALA A 36 1.68 -17.20 -7.96
CA ALA A 36 2.19 -15.84 -8.13
C ALA A 36 1.08 -14.91 -8.65
N GLU A 37 0.33 -15.33 -9.68
CA GLU A 37 -0.79 -14.55 -10.20
C GLU A 37 -1.91 -14.37 -9.17
N TYR A 38 -2.25 -15.43 -8.43
CA TYR A 38 -3.30 -15.38 -7.42
C TYR A 38 -2.97 -14.36 -6.32
N ILE A 39 -1.70 -14.34 -5.88
CA ILE A 39 -1.23 -13.37 -4.90
C ILE A 39 -1.25 -11.97 -5.53
N ALA A 40 -0.72 -11.79 -6.74
CA ALA A 40 -0.66 -10.49 -7.40
C ALA A 40 -2.04 -9.85 -7.61
N ARG A 41 -3.05 -10.65 -8.00
CA ARG A 41 -4.44 -10.18 -8.18
C ARG A 41 -5.10 -9.78 -6.86
N ARG A 42 -4.67 -10.32 -5.73
CA ARG A 42 -5.27 -10.09 -4.40
C ARG A 42 -4.48 -9.14 -3.52
N GLN A 43 -3.22 -8.89 -3.84
CA GLN A 43 -2.48 -7.80 -3.25
C GLN A 43 -3.21 -6.51 -3.61
N PRO A 44 -3.69 -5.73 -2.62
CA PRO A 44 -4.16 -4.39 -2.93
C PRO A 44 -3.03 -3.69 -3.67
N ALA A 45 -3.36 -2.99 -4.77
CA ALA A 45 -2.39 -2.23 -5.56
C ALA A 45 -1.41 -1.58 -4.58
N LEU A 46 -0.11 -1.91 -4.73
CA LEU A 46 0.96 -1.55 -3.81
C LEU A 46 0.62 -0.17 -3.25
N ARG A 47 0.24 -0.12 -1.98
CA ARG A 47 -0.01 1.16 -1.32
C ARG A 47 1.32 1.86 -1.38
N LEU A 48 1.43 2.80 -2.32
CA LEU A 48 2.61 3.61 -2.45
C LEU A 48 2.89 4.18 -1.05
N PRO A 49 4.16 4.20 -0.61
CA PRO A 49 4.49 4.85 0.64
C PRO A 49 3.84 6.22 0.69
N SER A 50 3.41 6.67 1.88
CA SER A 50 2.66 7.92 2.03
C SER A 50 3.39 9.16 1.51
N PHE A 51 4.69 9.05 1.21
CA PHE A 51 5.51 10.11 0.66
C PHE A 51 5.57 10.12 -0.88
N THR A 52 5.12 9.07 -1.57
CA THR A 52 5.10 9.05 -3.04
C THR A 52 4.07 10.06 -3.54
N GLY A 53 4.53 11.06 -4.30
CA GLY A 53 3.69 12.17 -4.74
C GLY A 53 3.39 13.23 -3.68
N ALA A 54 3.89 13.08 -2.44
CA ALA A 54 3.65 14.06 -1.36
C ALA A 54 4.26 15.45 -1.64
N PHE A 55 5.19 15.53 -2.60
CA PHE A 55 5.86 16.76 -3.01
C PHE A 55 5.46 17.21 -4.43
N ASP A 56 4.46 16.56 -5.05
CA ASP A 56 3.94 16.93 -6.36
C ASP A 56 2.99 18.13 -6.25
N SER A 57 3.57 19.29 -5.91
CA SER A 57 2.83 20.54 -5.76
C SER A 57 2.47 21.20 -7.10
N GLY A 58 2.96 20.65 -8.22
CA GLY A 58 2.85 21.25 -9.55
C GLY A 58 3.66 22.54 -9.73
N ARG A 59 4.47 22.94 -8.74
CA ARG A 59 5.27 24.17 -8.75
C ARG A 59 6.76 23.86 -8.88
N SER A 60 7.41 24.46 -9.87
CA SER A 60 8.85 24.35 -10.09
C SER A 60 9.65 25.50 -9.48
N ASP A 61 9.00 26.62 -9.11
CA ASP A 61 9.61 27.87 -8.62
C ASP A 61 9.78 27.91 -7.09
N THR A 62 9.28 26.91 -6.37
CA THR A 62 9.28 26.89 -4.89
C THR A 62 10.68 27.04 -4.28
N ALA A 63 11.72 26.49 -4.93
CA ALA A 63 13.10 26.60 -4.45
C ALA A 63 13.66 28.02 -4.63
N GLU A 64 13.26 28.75 -5.66
CA GLU A 64 13.72 30.10 -5.93
C GLU A 64 13.02 31.12 -5.03
N ARG A 65 11.75 30.88 -4.72
CA ARG A 65 10.89 31.78 -3.94
C ARG A 65 10.77 31.42 -2.46
N HIS A 66 11.61 30.52 -1.96
CA HIS A 66 11.46 29.98 -0.61
C HIS A 66 11.44 31.07 0.48
N GLU A 67 12.29 32.11 0.38
CA GLU A 67 12.31 33.22 1.34
C GLU A 67 11.01 34.04 1.30
N GLU A 68 10.54 34.38 0.10
CA GLU A 68 9.29 35.11 -0.10
C GLU A 68 8.11 34.34 0.50
N LEU A 69 8.00 33.04 0.20
CA LEU A 69 6.93 32.16 0.68
C LEU A 69 6.99 31.94 2.21
N LEU A 70 8.18 31.86 2.79
CA LEU A 70 8.36 31.69 4.23
C LEU A 70 7.99 32.95 5.01
N PHE A 71 8.22 34.14 4.44
CA PHE A 71 8.04 35.42 5.12
C PHE A 71 6.79 36.20 4.71
N GLU A 72 6.00 35.72 3.74
CA GLU A 72 4.76 36.36 3.26
C GLU A 72 3.80 36.76 4.39
N HIS A 73 3.75 35.98 5.46
CA HIS A 73 2.90 36.22 6.63
C HIS A 73 3.69 36.34 7.94
N LEU A 74 5.01 36.52 7.86
CA LEU A 74 5.82 36.68 9.06
C LEU A 74 5.80 38.14 9.50
N SER A 75 5.15 38.40 10.65
CA SER A 75 5.39 39.63 11.40
C SER A 75 6.72 39.49 12.16
N PRO A 76 7.73 40.34 11.88
CA PRO A 76 9.01 40.27 12.58
C PRO A 76 8.81 40.80 14.01
N HIS A 77 8.75 39.86 14.96
CA HIS A 77 8.60 40.06 16.40
C HIS A 77 7.27 40.73 16.82
N GLY A 78 6.48 39.98 17.61
CA GLY A 78 5.12 40.36 17.98
C GLY A 78 5.04 41.43 19.07
N ASP A 79 4.08 42.35 18.88
CA ASP A 79 3.40 43.01 20.00
C ASP A 79 2.14 42.24 20.45
N GLU A 80 1.76 41.15 19.78
CA GLU A 80 0.61 40.34 20.18
C GLU A 80 1.01 39.04 20.88
N PRO A 81 0.39 38.72 22.04
CA PRO A 81 0.62 37.46 22.72
C PRO A 81 0.18 36.28 21.83
N PRO A 82 0.85 35.12 21.90
CA PRO A 82 0.62 34.03 20.97
C PRO A 82 -0.84 33.57 21.02
N ALA A 83 -1.53 33.71 19.88
CA ALA A 83 -2.87 33.16 19.71
C ALA A 83 -2.82 31.66 20.01
N THR A 84 -3.42 31.25 21.12
CA THR A 84 -3.57 29.86 21.51
C THR A 84 -4.53 29.18 20.55
N LYS A 85 -4.02 28.73 19.40
CA LYS A 85 -4.77 27.84 18.51
C LYS A 85 -4.97 26.53 19.27
N LYS A 86 -6.12 26.40 19.92
CA LYS A 86 -6.61 25.14 20.49
C LYS A 86 -6.54 24.11 19.38
N ARG A 87 -5.55 23.22 19.44
CA ARG A 87 -5.52 21.99 18.65
C ARG A 87 -6.74 21.18 19.09
N SER A 88 -7.84 21.32 18.36
CA SER A 88 -8.94 20.34 18.43
C SER A 88 -8.33 19.03 17.94
N ARG A 89 -7.89 18.19 18.88
CA ARG A 89 -7.59 16.79 18.60
C ARG A 89 -8.93 16.19 18.17
N ALA A 90 -9.17 16.13 16.86
CA ALA A 90 -10.24 15.34 16.31
C ALA A 90 -10.12 13.95 16.93
N ALA A 91 -11.11 13.57 17.72
CA ALA A 91 -11.12 12.32 18.45
C ALA A 91 -10.89 11.20 17.45
N ARG A 92 -9.79 10.47 17.59
CA ARG A 92 -9.57 9.22 16.89
C ARG A 92 -10.70 8.27 17.31
N SER A 93 -11.76 8.19 16.51
CA SER A 93 -12.79 7.18 16.64
C SER A 93 -12.10 5.81 16.51
N LYS A 94 -12.00 5.08 17.62
CA LYS A 94 -11.45 3.72 17.62
C LYS A 94 -12.27 2.83 16.66
N PRO A 95 -11.64 1.96 15.87
CA PRO A 95 -12.37 1.02 15.05
C PRO A 95 -13.06 -0.01 15.95
N VAL A 96 -14.39 -0.10 15.85
CA VAL A 96 -15.18 -1.14 16.52
C VAL A 96 -14.87 -2.48 15.86
N ARG A 97 -13.99 -3.27 16.49
CA ARG A 97 -13.82 -4.69 16.17
C ARG A 97 -15.10 -5.44 16.58
N ARG A 98 -16.01 -5.64 15.63
CA ARG A 98 -17.09 -6.61 15.78
C ARG A 98 -16.53 -8.01 15.53
N HIS A 99 -16.10 -8.67 16.60
CA HIS A 99 -16.02 -10.13 16.61
C HIS A 99 -17.45 -10.67 16.62
N ARG A 100 -17.92 -11.18 15.48
CA ARG A 100 -19.05 -12.12 15.48
C ARG A 100 -18.48 -13.53 15.47
N ARG A 101 -18.59 -14.17 16.62
CA ARG A 101 -18.59 -15.63 16.77
C ARG A 101 -19.90 -16.16 16.21
N ARG A 102 -19.83 -17.10 15.27
CA ARG A 102 -20.49 -18.42 15.29
C ARG A 102 -20.24 -19.10 13.95
#